data_AF-A0A7C1T6L3-F1
#
_entry.id   AF-A0A7C1T6L3-F1
#
_cell.length_a   1.000
_cell.length_b   1.000
_cell.length_c   1.000
_cell.angle_alpha   90.00
_cell.angle_beta   90.00
_cell.angle_gamma   90.00
#
_symmetry.space_group_name_H-M   'P 1'
#
loop_
_entity.id
_entity.type
_entity.pdbx_description
1 polymer ?
#
loop_
_entity_poly.entity_id
_entity_poly.type
_entity_poly.pdbx_seq_one_letter_code
_entity_poly.pdbx_strand_id
1 'polypeptide(L)' 'MKTFFNYYPIDIFTILSGKIYNDFWPSAKKNTQGIAYLDPESLIETKKNTRREKNNIDILALRKILKEKKDAED' A
#
# COMPACT_ATOMS: atom_id res chain seq x y z
N MET A 1 -31.93 -19.61 -3.67
CA MET A 1 -30.93 -18.82 -2.92
C MET A 1 -29.68 -18.73 -3.80
N LYS A 2 -29.42 -17.59 -4.46
CA LYS A 2 -28.19 -17.40 -5.25
C LYS A 2 -27.10 -16.89 -4.31
N THR A 3 -26.15 -17.73 -3.96
CA THR A 3 -24.89 -17.31 -3.34
C THR A 3 -24.10 -16.49 -4.36
N PHE A 4 -24.08 -15.17 -4.18
CA PHE A 4 -23.14 -14.31 -4.90
C PHE A 4 -21.73 -14.60 -4.36
N PHE A 5 -20.98 -15.43 -5.08
CA PHE A 5 -19.53 -15.44 -4.93
C PHE A 5 -19.02 -14.11 -5.47
N ASN A 6 -18.79 -13.14 -4.58
CA ASN A 6 -18.15 -11.89 -4.97
C ASN A 6 -16.70 -12.18 -5.35
N TYR A 7 -16.42 -12.23 -6.65
CA TYR A 7 -15.07 -12.33 -7.18
C TYR A 7 -14.34 -11.01 -6.94
N TYR A 8 -13.52 -10.98 -5.89
CA TYR A 8 -12.52 -9.93 -5.70
C TYR A 8 -11.18 -10.49 -6.17
N PRO A 9 -10.63 -10.04 -7.30
CA PRO A 9 -9.30 -10.45 -7.72
C PRO A 9 -8.28 -10.01 -6.66
N ILE A 10 -7.47 -10.95 -6.20
CA ILE A 10 -6.40 -10.71 -5.22
C ILE A 10 -5.07 -10.84 -5.95
N ASP A 11 -4.29 -9.77 -5.93
CA ASP A 11 -2.90 -9.80 -6.37
C ASP A 11 -2.01 -10.21 -5.20
N ILE A 12 -1.30 -11.34 -5.34
CA ILE A 12 -0.34 -11.83 -4.35
C ILE A 12 1.07 -11.63 -4.90
N PHE A 13 1.89 -10.88 -4.18
CA PHE A 13 3.29 -10.63 -4.52
C PHE A 13 4.21 -11.22 -3.45
N THR A 14 5.22 -11.98 -3.86
CA THR A 14 6.28 -12.47 -2.97
C THR A 14 7.52 -11.57 -3.02
N ILE A 15 7.69 -10.82 -4.11
CA ILE A 15 8.75 -9.83 -4.32
C ILE A 15 8.11 -8.58 -4.93
N LEU A 16 8.43 -7.41 -4.37
CA LEU A 16 7.94 -6.12 -4.85
C LEU A 16 9.10 -5.12 -4.89
N SER A 17 9.44 -4.65 -6.10
CA SER A 17 10.58 -3.74 -6.33
C SER A 17 11.90 -4.25 -5.74
N GLY A 18 12.14 -5.57 -5.86
CA GLY A 18 13.34 -6.24 -5.36
C GLY A 18 13.33 -6.55 -3.86
N LYS A 19 12.27 -6.19 -3.13
CA LYS A 19 12.13 -6.43 -1.69
C LYS A 19 11.13 -7.55 -1.40
N ILE A 20 11.39 -8.32 -0.35
CA ILE A 20 10.55 -9.40 0.16
C ILE A 20 9.68 -8.92 1.33
N TYR A 21 8.71 -9.75 1.75
CA TYR A 21 7.83 -9.46 2.89
C TYR A 21 8.59 -9.00 4.15
N ASN A 22 9.68 -9.69 4.49
CA ASN A 22 10.46 -9.41 5.69
C ASN A 22 11.15 -8.03 5.66
N ASP A 23 11.36 -7.44 4.48
CA ASP A 23 11.94 -6.10 4.37
C ASP A 23 10.94 -5.01 4.77
N PHE A 24 9.64 -5.31 4.70
CA PHE A 24 8.55 -4.38 5.02
C PHE A 24 7.90 -4.64 6.37
N TRP A 25 7.98 -5.87 6.88
CA TRP A 25 7.35 -6.25 8.15
C TRP A 25 7.73 -5.36 9.34
N PRO A 26 8.99 -4.91 9.51
CA PRO A 26 9.36 -4.04 10.62
C PRO A 26 8.65 -2.68 10.65
N SER A 27 8.21 -2.16 9.51
CA SER A 27 7.47 -0.89 9.42
C SER A 27 5.95 -1.07 9.29
N ALA A 28 5.47 -2.31 9.26
CA ALA A 28 4.05 -2.59 9.12
C ALA A 28 3.26 -2.17 10.38
N LYS A 29 2.14 -1.51 10.16
CA LYS A 29 1.15 -1.15 11.19
C LYS A 29 -0.02 -2.14 11.14
N LYS A 30 -0.81 -2.22 12.20
CA LYS A 30 -2.03 -3.04 12.25
C LYS A 30 -3.24 -2.16 12.46
N ASN A 31 -4.32 -2.42 11.72
CA ASN A 31 -5.60 -1.74 11.95
C ASN A 31 -6.34 -2.36 13.15
N THR A 32 -7.53 -1.86 13.48
CA THR A 32 -8.35 -2.36 14.59
C THR A 32 -8.79 -3.82 14.44
N GLN A 33 -8.77 -4.36 13.22
CA GLN A 33 -9.06 -5.75 12.91
C GLN A 33 -7.81 -6.64 12.91
N GLY A 34 -6.63 -6.08 13.24
CA GLY A 34 -5.35 -6.80 13.24
C GLY A 34 -4.73 -7.02 11.86
N ILE A 35 -5.31 -6.43 10.80
CA ILE A 35 -4.78 -6.54 9.43
C ILE A 35 -3.54 -5.66 9.32
N ALA A 36 -2.42 -6.29 8.94
CA ALA A 36 -1.17 -5.60 8.73
C ALA A 36 -1.20 -4.78 7.42
N TYR A 37 -0.70 -3.55 7.48
CA TYR A 37 -0.63 -2.65 6.34
C TYR A 37 0.62 -1.76 6.41
N LEU A 38 1.04 -1.25 5.26
CA LEU A 38 2.16 -0.33 5.15
C LEU A 38 1.67 1.12 5.21
N ASP A 39 2.46 1.99 5.85
CA ASP A 39 2.21 3.42 5.81
C ASP A 39 2.46 4.02 4.41
N PRO A 40 1.97 5.25 4.15
CA PRO A 40 2.09 5.84 2.82
C PRO A 40 3.54 5.93 2.31
N GLU A 41 4.50 6.21 3.19
CA GLU A 41 5.93 6.27 2.85
C GLU A 41 6.45 4.91 2.38
N SER A 42 6.16 3.84 3.12
CA SER A 42 6.52 2.47 2.76
C SER A 42 5.80 2.03 1.47
N LEU A 43 4.55 2.43 1.27
CA LEU A 43 3.81 2.15 0.04
C LEU A 43 4.38 2.88 -1.18
N ILE A 44 4.91 4.10 -1.03
CA ILE A 44 5.62 4.80 -2.10
C ILE A 44 6.89 4.05 -2.47
N GLU A 45 7.65 3.59 -1.47
CA GLU A 45 8.89 2.82 -1.66
C GLU A 45 8.66 1.57 -2.51
N THR A 46 7.56 0.84 -2.27
CA THR A 46 7.20 -0.34 -3.08
C THR A 46 6.95 -0.02 -4.56
N LYS A 47 6.66 1.24 -4.89
CA LYS A 47 6.27 1.71 -6.22
C LYS A 47 7.41 2.46 -6.93
N LYS A 48 8.58 2.64 -6.29
CA LYS A 48 9.73 3.28 -6.94
C LYS A 48 10.22 2.43 -8.12
N ASN A 49 10.73 3.10 -9.17
CA ASN A 49 11.34 2.48 -10.36
C ASN A 49 10.41 1.59 -11.21
N THR A 50 9.11 1.65 -10.99
CA THR A 50 8.13 0.96 -11.82
C THR A 50 7.83 1.71 -13.12
N ARG A 51 7.53 0.98 -14.20
CA ARG A 51 7.06 1.56 -15.47
C ARG A 51 5.54 1.62 -15.59
N ARG A 52 4.80 1.16 -14.56
CA ARG A 52 3.34 1.10 -14.59
C ARG A 52 2.75 2.47 -14.28
N GLU A 53 1.95 3.00 -15.21
CA GLU A 53 1.25 4.28 -15.06
C GLU A 53 0.39 4.34 -13.79
N LYS A 54 -0.29 3.24 -13.45
CA LYS A 54 -1.08 3.11 -12.22
C LYS A 54 -0.28 3.50 -10.97
N ASN A 55 0.99 3.12 -10.90
CA ASN A 55 1.81 3.41 -9.73
C ASN A 55 2.13 4.90 -9.60
N ASN A 56 2.17 5.67 -10.69
CA ASN A 56 2.31 7.13 -10.63
C ASN A 56 1.08 7.77 -9.98
N ILE A 57 -0.12 7.29 -10.35
CA ILE A 57 -1.38 7.74 -9.76
C ILE A 57 -1.38 7.45 -8.25
N ASP A 58 -1.01 6.23 -7.86
CA ASP A 58 -0.92 5.83 -6.45
C ASP A 58 0.09 6.71 -5.68
N ILE A 59 1.27 6.98 -6.25
CA ILE A 59 2.29 7.82 -5.60
C ILE A 59 1.78 9.25 -5.39
N LEU A 60 1.07 9.84 -6.37
CA LEU A 60 0.49 11.17 -6.25
C LEU A 60 -0.55 11.23 -5.13
N ALA A 61 -1.44 10.22 -5.06
CA ALA A 61 -2.45 10.14 -4.01
C ALA A 61 -1.81 9.99 -2.61
N LEU A 62 -0.81 9.12 -2.47
CA LEU A 62 -0.10 8.91 -1.20
C LEU A 62 0.64 10.17 -0.74
N ARG A 63 1.28 10.91 -1.66
CA ARG A 63 1.93 12.19 -1.34
C ARG A 63 0.94 13.25 -0.86
N LYS A 64 -0.28 13.28 -1.43
CA LYS A 64 -1.34 14.18 -0.98
C LYS A 64 -1.75 13.86 0.47
N ILE A 65 -1.96 12.58 0.79
CA ILE A 65 -2.29 12.13 2.15
C ILE A 65 -1.20 12.54 3.15
N LEU A 66 0.08 12.41 2.76
CA LEU A 66 1.20 12.81 3.61
C LEU A 66 1.22 14.31 3.88
N LYS A 67 0.93 15.12 2.86
CA LYS A 67 0.82 16.57 3.02
C LYS A 67 -0.32 16.94 3.97
N GLU A 68 -1.50 16.37 3.78
CA GLU A 68 -2.68 16.65 4.62
C GLU A 68 -2.47 16.25 6.08
N LYS A 69 -1.72 15.17 6.35
CA LYS A 69 -1.35 14.79 7.71
C LYS A 69 -0.42 15.80 8.36
N LYS A 70 0.59 16.25 7.62
CA LYS A 70 1.54 17.25 8.11
C LYS A 70 0.83 18.56 8.44
N ASP A 71 -0.03 19.03 7.52
CA ASP A 71 -0.79 20.27 7.68
C ASP A 71 -1.81 20.20 8.84
N ALA A 72 -2.16 19.00 9.33
CA ALA A 72 -3.06 18.79 10.47
C ALA A 72 -2.31 18.62 11.81
N GLU A 73 -0.99 18.45 11.78
CA GLU A 73 -0.11 18.35 12.96
C GLU A 73 0.54 19.71 13.31
N ASP A 74 0.51 20.68 12.38
CA ASP A 74 0.94 22.09 12.53
C ASP A 74 -0.20 23.01 13.02
#